data_AF-A0A2M7EQC1-F1
#
_entry.id   AF-A0A2M7EQC1-F1
#
_cell.length_a   1.000
_cell.length_b   1.000
_cell.length_c   1.000
_cell.angle_alpha   90.00
_cell.angle_beta   90.00
_cell.angle_gamma   90.00
#
_symmetry.space_group_name_H-M   'P 1'
#
loop_
_entity.id
_entity.type
_entity.pdbx_description
1 polymer ?
#
loop_
_entity_poly.entity_id
_entity_poly.type
_entity_poly.pdbx_seq_one_letter_code
_entity_poly.pdbx_strand_id
1 'polypeptide(L)'
;MWQAVGRAGLTLILLVCATLGAQAQDRGRLGQARLFTNDVIGDGEDRWRTGAYWVSDVRGPEWGGVLPDRIGTIMEYRFRGEVIAPNNLNSPAPGDRLFAGVLSVGAHTHFDWHGYEVSFGADVVGMGEQTGIRHLQEAVHDAFSLSSSNVENFQVDNGIYLHGTLELGREFELGNSRLRPFVELQAGVETMARAGFDWTIGGYGAGGLRLRDVTTGQRISALDSPDDHGFSFLLGGDIAYVDSSRYLPSDRGYVPEDMRYRLRAGANYAFGASNIFYGMTYLSEEFVGQPNGQTVGSLTIALEF
;
A
#
# COMPACT_ATOMS: atom_id res chain seq x y z
N MET A 1 -17.21 -21.82 -12.58
CA MET A 1 -16.95 -21.20 -11.26
C MET A 1 -16.07 -19.96 -11.35
N TRP A 2 -15.04 -19.93 -12.20
CA TRP A 2 -14.05 -18.83 -12.30
C TRP A 2 -14.53 -17.54 -12.99
N GLN A 3 -15.51 -17.61 -13.90
CA GLN A 3 -16.15 -16.40 -14.46
C GLN A 3 -17.13 -15.71 -13.48
N ALA A 4 -17.48 -16.38 -12.38
CA ALA A 4 -18.41 -15.84 -11.39
C ALA A 4 -17.72 -14.88 -10.41
N VAL A 5 -16.43 -15.08 -10.11
CA VAL A 5 -15.67 -14.25 -9.17
C VAL A 5 -15.42 -12.84 -9.75
N GLY A 6 -15.00 -12.74 -11.01
CA GLY A 6 -14.79 -11.45 -11.69
C GLY A 6 -16.09 -10.65 -11.88
N ARG A 7 -17.22 -11.32 -12.11
CA ARG A 7 -18.54 -10.66 -12.20
C ARG A 7 -19.11 -10.28 -10.84
N ALA A 8 -18.88 -11.10 -9.80
CA ALA A 8 -19.31 -10.81 -8.43
C ALA A 8 -18.56 -9.60 -7.85
N GLY A 9 -17.24 -9.49 -8.08
CA GLY A 9 -16.44 -8.35 -7.65
C GLY A 9 -16.92 -7.03 -8.27
N LEU A 10 -17.18 -7.02 -9.58
CA LEU A 10 -17.68 -5.82 -10.29
C LEU A 10 -19.10 -5.42 -9.84
N THR A 11 -19.96 -6.40 -9.54
CA THR A 11 -21.34 -6.16 -9.09
C THR A 11 -21.39 -5.66 -7.64
N LEU A 12 -20.47 -6.11 -6.79
CA LEU A 12 -20.33 -5.61 -5.41
C LEU A 12 -19.86 -4.15 -5.39
N ILE A 13 -18.90 -3.79 -6.26
CA ILE A 13 -18.40 -2.40 -6.41
C ILE A 13 -19.52 -1.45 -6.85
N LEU A 14 -20.36 -1.86 -7.82
CA LEU A 14 -21.46 -1.04 -8.31
C LEU A 14 -22.62 -0.87 -7.30
N LEU A 15 -22.88 -1.86 -6.43
CA LEU A 15 -23.94 -1.76 -5.42
C LEU A 15 -23.58 -0.85 -4.25
N VAL A 16 -22.31 -0.74 -3.86
CA VAL A 16 -21.88 0.13 -2.74
C VAL A 16 -21.89 1.61 -3.13
N CYS A 17 -21.66 1.95 -4.41
CA CYS A 17 -21.75 3.34 -4.88
C CYS A 17 -23.17 3.93 -4.82
N ALA A 18 -24.23 3.10 -4.82
CA ALA A 18 -25.61 3.58 -4.88
C ALA A 18 -26.18 4.06 -3.53
N THR A 19 -25.47 3.87 -2.41
CA THR A 19 -25.99 4.19 -1.06
C THR A 19 -25.32 5.39 -0.38
N LEU A 20 -24.50 6.16 -1.09
CA LEU A 20 -23.87 7.37 -0.53
C LEU A 20 -24.86 8.56 -0.53
N GLY A 21 -25.87 8.48 0.34
CA GLY A 21 -26.62 9.65 0.77
C GLY A 21 -25.68 10.55 1.58
N ALA A 22 -25.14 11.59 0.95
CA ALA A 22 -24.29 12.58 1.61
C ALA A 22 -25.13 13.43 2.58
N GLN A 23 -25.21 12.99 3.84
CA GLN A 23 -25.57 13.87 4.96
C GLN A 23 -24.34 14.70 5.31
N ALA A 24 -24.47 16.02 5.27
CA ALA A 24 -23.44 16.95 5.72
C ALA A 24 -23.33 16.90 7.26
N GLN A 25 -22.66 15.86 7.77
CA GLN A 25 -22.11 15.87 9.13
C GLN A 25 -20.88 16.76 9.14
N ASP A 26 -20.61 17.42 10.28
CA ASP A 26 -19.30 18.01 10.56
C ASP A 26 -18.26 16.87 10.52
N ARG A 27 -17.54 16.78 9.40
CA ARG A 27 -16.52 15.76 9.15
C ARG A 27 -15.16 16.44 9.19
N GLY A 28 -14.59 16.49 10.39
CA GLY A 28 -13.27 17.02 10.62
C GLY A 28 -12.17 16.13 10.04
N ARG A 29 -10.98 16.71 9.89
CA ARG A 29 -9.75 15.93 9.69
C ARG A 29 -9.38 15.29 11.03
N LEU A 30 -9.22 13.98 11.03
CA LEU A 30 -8.88 13.20 12.22
C LEU A 30 -7.38 12.91 12.32
N GLY A 31 -6.72 12.73 11.19
CA GLY A 31 -5.31 12.38 11.17
C GLY A 31 -4.76 12.23 9.77
N GLN A 32 -3.45 11.98 9.69
CA GLN A 32 -2.75 11.76 8.43
C GLN A 32 -1.67 10.70 8.59
N ALA A 33 -1.55 9.85 7.60
CA ALA A 33 -0.43 8.94 7.44
C ALA A 33 0.40 9.36 6.22
N ARG A 34 1.71 9.12 6.28
CA ARG A 34 2.60 9.21 5.12
C ARG A 34 3.69 8.16 5.22
N LEU A 35 4.07 7.57 4.10
CA LEU A 35 5.15 6.59 4.04
C LEU A 35 5.99 6.85 2.80
N PHE A 36 7.30 6.95 3.00
CA PHE A 36 8.26 6.87 1.92
C PHE A 36 8.83 5.45 1.89
N THR A 37 8.85 4.83 0.72
CA THR A 37 9.42 3.49 0.50
C THR A 37 10.44 3.58 -0.61
N ASN A 38 11.61 3.00 -0.41
CA ASN A 38 12.64 2.96 -1.42
C ASN A 38 13.59 1.79 -1.16
N ASP A 39 14.15 1.23 -2.23
CA ASP A 39 15.07 0.11 -2.14
C ASP A 39 16.50 0.50 -1.74
N VAL A 40 16.92 1.75 -1.92
CA VAL A 40 18.22 2.27 -1.42
C VAL A 40 18.31 2.16 0.11
N ILE A 41 17.19 2.35 0.80
CA ILE A 41 17.08 2.13 2.26
C ILE A 41 16.65 0.68 2.60
N GLY A 42 16.71 -0.23 1.64
CA GLY A 42 16.43 -1.66 1.74
C GLY A 42 17.67 -2.49 1.39
N ASP A 43 17.72 -3.02 0.16
CA ASP A 43 18.85 -3.80 -0.35
C ASP A 43 19.88 -3.00 -1.18
N GLY A 44 19.55 -1.78 -1.62
CA GLY A 44 20.50 -0.87 -2.28
C GLY A 44 20.62 -1.03 -3.81
N GLU A 45 19.75 -1.81 -4.45
CA GLU A 45 19.97 -2.28 -5.83
C GLU A 45 19.23 -1.47 -6.93
N ASP A 46 18.44 -0.44 -6.60
CA ASP A 46 17.68 0.44 -7.52
C ASP A 46 16.97 -0.31 -8.68
N ARG A 47 16.08 -1.22 -8.31
CA ARG A 47 15.41 -2.16 -9.22
C ARG A 47 13.98 -2.46 -8.78
N TRP A 48 13.16 -2.96 -9.70
CA TRP A 48 11.81 -3.45 -9.41
C TRP A 48 10.95 -2.46 -8.63
N ARG A 49 10.68 -2.64 -7.34
CA ARG A 49 9.96 -1.65 -6.53
C ARG A 49 10.94 -0.60 -5.99
N THR A 50 11.42 0.29 -6.84
CA THR A 50 12.50 1.24 -6.50
C THR A 50 12.03 2.40 -5.60
N GLY A 51 10.83 2.95 -5.81
CA GLY A 51 10.41 4.11 -5.02
C GLY A 51 8.90 4.29 -4.96
N ALA A 52 8.38 4.62 -3.78
CA ALA A 52 7.01 5.02 -3.60
C ALA A 52 6.87 6.08 -2.51
N TYR A 53 5.89 6.97 -2.70
CA TYR A 53 5.43 7.90 -1.68
C TYR A 53 3.92 7.81 -1.56
N TRP A 54 3.45 7.53 -0.36
CA TRP A 54 2.04 7.41 -0.03
C TRP A 54 1.71 8.43 1.05
N VAL A 55 0.57 9.11 0.88
CA VAL A 55 -0.01 10.01 1.89
C VAL A 55 -1.51 9.75 1.97
N SER A 56 -2.07 9.87 3.17
CA SER A 56 -3.49 9.68 3.39
C SER A 56 -4.04 10.64 4.42
N ASP A 57 -5.20 11.21 4.11
CA ASP A 57 -5.96 12.10 4.99
C ASP A 57 -7.19 11.37 5.50
N VAL A 58 -7.33 11.24 6.82
CA VAL A 58 -8.46 10.54 7.44
C VAL A 58 -9.46 11.57 7.95
N ARG A 59 -10.74 11.37 7.62
CA ARG A 59 -11.84 12.26 7.98
C ARG A 59 -13.04 11.52 8.54
N GLY A 60 -13.71 12.13 9.51
CA GLY A 60 -14.87 11.55 10.17
C GLY A 60 -15.31 12.36 11.39
N PRO A 61 -16.22 11.81 12.20
CA PRO A 61 -16.51 12.34 13.53
C PRO A 61 -15.31 12.14 14.46
N GLU A 62 -15.33 12.79 15.63
CA GLU A 62 -14.31 12.65 16.67
C GLU A 62 -13.95 11.17 16.93
N TRP A 63 -12.64 10.88 17.01
CA TRP A 63 -12.14 9.53 17.16
C TRP A 63 -12.29 9.03 18.59
N GLY A 64 -13.12 8.01 18.79
CA GLY A 64 -13.38 7.41 20.10
C GLY A 64 -12.46 6.26 20.50
N GLY A 65 -11.36 6.02 19.77
CA GLY A 65 -10.44 4.89 20.03
C GLY A 65 -10.87 3.55 19.42
N VAL A 66 -12.00 3.51 18.72
CA VAL A 66 -12.56 2.31 18.09
C VAL A 66 -13.16 2.64 16.73
N LEU A 67 -13.16 1.66 15.82
CA LEU A 67 -13.84 1.80 14.53
C LEU A 67 -15.36 1.89 14.72
N PRO A 68 -16.05 2.75 13.96
CA PRO A 68 -17.51 2.78 13.96
C PRO A 68 -18.09 1.58 13.21
N ASP A 69 -19.34 1.23 13.49
CA ASP A 69 -20.07 0.11 12.87
C ASP A 69 -20.68 0.44 11.49
N ARG A 70 -20.58 1.70 11.05
CA ARG A 70 -21.22 2.21 9.84
C ARG A 70 -20.21 2.56 8.75
N ILE A 71 -20.38 1.93 7.59
CA ILE A 71 -19.70 2.29 6.33
C ILE A 71 -19.80 3.79 6.05
N GLY A 72 -18.69 4.38 5.62
CA GLY A 72 -18.61 5.77 5.22
C GLY A 72 -18.49 6.74 6.38
N THR A 73 -18.42 6.29 7.64
CA THR A 73 -18.25 7.16 8.81
C THR A 73 -16.82 7.67 8.94
N ILE A 74 -15.84 6.77 8.84
CA ILE A 74 -14.42 7.13 8.65
C ILE A 74 -14.08 6.95 7.17
N MET A 75 -13.51 7.98 6.58
CA MET A 75 -13.03 8.00 5.20
C MET A 75 -11.56 8.37 5.17
N GLU A 76 -10.77 7.58 4.44
CA GLU A 76 -9.39 7.84 4.07
C GLU A 76 -9.36 8.32 2.62
N TYR A 77 -8.71 9.45 2.37
CA TYR A 77 -8.40 9.94 1.04
C TYR A 77 -6.91 9.74 0.78
N ARG A 78 -6.61 8.87 -0.17
CA ARG A 78 -5.27 8.36 -0.43
C ARG A 78 -4.70 8.99 -1.70
N PHE A 79 -3.46 9.43 -1.63
CA PHE A 79 -2.64 9.72 -2.80
C PHE A 79 -1.37 8.89 -2.73
N ARG A 80 -0.97 8.31 -3.86
CA ARG A 80 0.26 7.53 -3.95
C ARG A 80 0.91 7.68 -5.31
N GLY A 81 2.22 7.92 -5.29
CA GLY A 81 3.10 7.82 -6.45
C GLY A 81 4.06 6.65 -6.27
N GLU A 82 4.34 5.92 -7.34
CA GLU A 82 5.30 4.81 -7.35
C GLU A 82 6.06 4.75 -8.67
N VAL A 83 7.32 4.36 -8.55
CA VAL A 83 8.22 3.98 -9.63
C VAL A 83 8.48 2.48 -9.51
N ILE A 84 8.20 1.78 -10.60
CA ILE A 84 8.58 0.38 -10.79
C ILE A 84 9.59 0.32 -11.94
N ALA A 85 10.73 -0.32 -11.75
CA ALA A 85 11.84 -0.30 -12.69
C ALA A 85 12.29 -1.72 -13.11
N PRO A 86 12.91 -1.89 -14.30
CA PRO A 86 13.77 -3.05 -14.55
C PRO A 86 14.97 -3.06 -13.59
N ASN A 87 15.68 -4.17 -13.52
CA ASN A 87 16.95 -4.35 -12.81
C ASN A 87 18.09 -3.49 -13.38
N ASN A 88 17.95 -2.95 -14.59
CA ASN A 88 18.90 -2.02 -15.17
C ASN A 88 18.18 -0.94 -15.97
N LEU A 89 18.19 0.29 -15.47
CA LEU A 89 17.54 1.44 -16.10
C LEU A 89 18.24 1.92 -17.39
N ASN A 90 19.55 1.63 -17.57
CA ASN A 90 20.33 2.09 -18.71
C ASN A 90 20.30 1.12 -19.90
N SER A 91 20.24 -0.17 -19.61
CA SER A 91 20.18 -1.25 -20.59
C SER A 91 19.25 -2.37 -20.10
N PRO A 92 17.92 -2.16 -20.13
CA PRO A 92 16.96 -3.14 -19.66
C PRO A 92 17.07 -4.46 -20.45
N ALA A 93 17.08 -5.59 -19.74
CA ALA A 93 17.05 -6.88 -20.40
C ALA A 93 15.64 -7.12 -20.99
N PRO A 94 15.50 -7.68 -22.22
CA PRO A 94 14.19 -7.87 -22.84
C PRO A 94 13.19 -8.72 -22.04
N GLY A 95 13.69 -9.63 -21.19
CA GLY A 95 12.88 -10.49 -20.32
C GLY A 95 12.64 -9.92 -18.92
N ASP A 96 13.18 -8.74 -18.61
CA ASP A 96 12.96 -8.05 -17.34
C ASP A 96 11.72 -7.17 -17.43
N ARG A 97 11.14 -6.83 -16.28
CA ARG A 97 9.89 -6.08 -16.22
C ARG A 97 10.05 -4.69 -16.83
N LEU A 98 8.94 -4.20 -17.38
CA LEU A 98 8.85 -2.84 -17.90
C LEU A 98 8.90 -1.81 -16.78
N PHE A 99 9.41 -0.63 -17.12
CA PHE A 99 9.27 0.54 -16.27
C PHE A 99 7.78 0.92 -16.14
N ALA A 100 7.34 1.28 -14.93
CA ALA A 100 6.01 1.81 -14.69
C ALA A 100 6.07 2.99 -13.73
N GLY A 101 5.73 4.17 -14.23
CA GLY A 101 5.32 5.31 -13.41
C GLY A 101 3.84 5.17 -13.06
N VAL A 102 3.52 5.22 -11.77
CA VAL A 102 2.17 5.02 -11.25
C VAL A 102 1.77 6.20 -10.39
N LEU A 103 0.57 6.73 -10.64
CA LEU A 103 -0.10 7.70 -9.78
C LEU A 103 -1.49 7.20 -9.43
N SER A 104 -1.87 7.33 -8.16
CA SER A 104 -3.18 6.88 -7.70
C SER A 104 -3.80 7.88 -6.73
N VAL A 105 -5.11 8.04 -6.88
CA VAL A 105 -5.98 8.77 -5.94
C VAL A 105 -7.14 7.87 -5.57
N GLY A 106 -7.42 7.74 -4.27
CA GLY A 106 -8.44 6.82 -3.80
C GLY A 106 -9.22 7.29 -2.60
N ALA A 107 -10.35 6.63 -2.38
CA ALA A 107 -11.19 6.81 -1.21
C ALA A 107 -11.49 5.45 -0.60
N HIS A 108 -11.19 5.30 0.69
CA HIS A 108 -11.35 4.07 1.45
C HIS A 108 -12.16 4.35 2.71
N THR A 109 -13.05 3.43 3.09
CA THR A 109 -13.79 3.50 4.34
C THR A 109 -13.28 2.46 5.32
N HIS A 110 -13.26 2.85 6.60
CA HIS A 110 -12.81 2.01 7.70
C HIS A 110 -13.95 1.86 8.71
N PHE A 111 -14.33 0.63 9.04
CA PHE A 111 -15.44 0.34 9.94
C PHE A 111 -15.29 -1.04 10.61
N ASP A 112 -15.95 -1.22 11.74
CA ASP A 112 -16.12 -2.52 12.38
C ASP A 112 -17.33 -3.24 11.77
N TRP A 113 -17.16 -4.52 11.49
CA TRP A 113 -18.25 -5.41 11.11
C TRP A 113 -18.23 -6.65 11.99
N HIS A 114 -19.00 -6.62 13.09
CA HIS A 114 -19.11 -7.73 14.05
C HIS A 114 -17.77 -8.13 14.67
N GLY A 115 -16.92 -7.15 15.02
CA GLY A 115 -15.59 -7.38 15.58
C GLY A 115 -14.51 -7.67 14.55
N TYR A 116 -14.79 -7.46 13.26
CA TYR A 116 -13.81 -7.47 12.18
C TYR A 116 -13.55 -6.04 11.72
N GLU A 117 -12.28 -5.65 11.69
CA GLU A 117 -11.83 -4.40 11.09
C GLU A 117 -11.90 -4.53 9.57
N VAL A 118 -12.72 -3.69 8.93
CA VAL A 118 -12.89 -3.67 7.48
C VAL A 118 -12.29 -2.40 6.90
N SER A 119 -11.44 -2.55 5.89
CA SER A 119 -11.05 -1.47 4.98
C SER A 119 -11.60 -1.78 3.60
N PHE A 120 -12.37 -0.87 3.02
CA PHE A 120 -12.93 -1.04 1.68
C PHE A 120 -12.85 0.25 0.89
N GLY A 121 -12.33 0.20 -0.33
CA GLY A 121 -12.22 1.40 -1.14
C GLY A 121 -11.84 1.15 -2.57
N ALA A 122 -11.71 2.27 -3.29
CA ALA A 122 -11.30 2.26 -4.68
C ALA A 122 -10.36 3.43 -4.99
N ASP A 123 -9.48 3.19 -5.94
CA ASP A 123 -8.48 4.10 -6.45
C ASP A 123 -8.63 4.26 -7.96
N VAL A 124 -8.49 5.48 -8.45
CA VAL A 124 -8.22 5.76 -9.86
C VAL A 124 -6.71 5.78 -10.03
N VAL A 125 -6.20 4.88 -10.86
CA VAL A 125 -4.77 4.66 -11.07
C VAL A 125 -4.39 5.02 -12.49
N GLY A 126 -3.56 6.05 -12.64
CA GLY A 126 -2.87 6.37 -13.88
C GLY A 126 -1.54 5.62 -13.95
N MET A 127 -1.24 5.05 -15.12
CA MET A 127 0.02 4.36 -15.40
C MET A 127 0.66 4.86 -16.69
N GLY A 128 1.97 4.66 -16.79
CA GLY A 128 2.78 4.96 -17.97
C GLY A 128 3.32 6.40 -17.98
N GLU A 129 3.89 6.79 -19.12
CA GLU A 129 4.50 8.09 -19.39
C GLU A 129 3.61 9.29 -18.99
N GLN A 130 2.29 9.18 -19.19
CA GLN A 130 1.32 10.25 -18.88
C GLN A 130 1.31 10.67 -17.40
N THR A 131 1.83 9.83 -16.50
CA THR A 131 1.91 10.16 -15.08
C THR A 131 2.99 11.19 -14.76
N GLY A 132 3.96 11.39 -15.67
CA GLY A 132 5.11 12.27 -15.45
C GLY A 132 6.09 11.79 -14.36
N ILE A 133 5.87 10.61 -13.78
CA ILE A 133 6.69 10.05 -12.71
C ILE A 133 8.13 9.79 -13.16
N ARG A 134 8.33 9.36 -14.41
CA ARG A 134 9.68 9.19 -14.99
C ARG A 134 10.46 10.49 -14.97
N HIS A 135 9.85 11.59 -15.40
CA HIS A 135 10.49 12.91 -15.39
C HIS A 135 10.76 13.42 -13.98
N LEU A 136 9.88 13.11 -13.02
CA LEU A 136 10.13 13.40 -11.61
C LEU A 136 11.35 12.63 -11.11
N GLN A 137 11.45 11.34 -11.43
CA GLN A 137 12.60 10.51 -11.06
C GLN A 137 13.89 11.04 -11.70
N GLU A 138 13.86 11.40 -12.99
CA GLU A 138 15.00 12.01 -13.69
C GLU A 138 15.44 13.31 -13.02
N ALA A 139 14.50 14.20 -12.68
CA ALA A 139 14.81 15.46 -12.00
C ALA A 139 15.44 15.22 -10.60
N VAL A 140 14.98 14.21 -9.87
CA VAL A 140 15.59 13.79 -8.60
C VAL A 140 16.99 13.22 -8.84
N HIS A 141 17.14 12.32 -9.81
CA HIS A 141 18.43 11.73 -10.15
C HIS A 141 19.45 12.80 -10.55
N ASP A 142 19.05 13.78 -11.37
CA ASP A 142 19.89 14.91 -11.75
C ASP A 142 20.29 15.76 -10.55
N ALA A 143 19.35 16.06 -9.65
CA ALA A 143 19.60 16.84 -8.43
C ALA A 143 20.60 16.14 -7.49
N PHE A 144 20.62 14.81 -7.48
CA PHE A 144 21.53 14.00 -6.67
C PHE A 144 22.70 13.38 -7.46
N SER A 145 22.88 13.74 -8.74
CA SER A 145 23.92 13.20 -9.63
C SER A 145 23.94 11.66 -9.73
N LEU A 146 22.75 11.05 -9.74
CA LEU A 146 22.54 9.63 -9.97
C LEU A 146 22.51 9.31 -11.47
N SER A 147 22.56 8.02 -11.82
CA SER A 147 22.58 7.59 -13.23
C SER A 147 21.28 7.95 -13.95
N SER A 148 21.41 8.37 -15.22
CA SER A 148 20.30 8.56 -16.14
C SER A 148 19.50 7.27 -16.38
N SER A 149 18.25 7.41 -16.80
CA SER A 149 17.39 6.28 -17.18
C SER A 149 17.17 6.26 -18.70
N ASN A 150 17.21 5.07 -19.30
CA ASN A 150 16.95 4.82 -20.73
C ASN A 150 15.80 3.83 -20.91
N VAL A 151 14.66 4.14 -20.28
CA VAL A 151 13.45 3.31 -20.28
C VAL A 151 12.29 3.91 -21.06
N GLU A 152 12.50 5.00 -21.80
CA GLU A 152 11.45 5.71 -22.55
C GLU A 152 10.69 4.77 -23.51
N ASN A 153 11.43 3.85 -24.16
CA ASN A 153 10.88 2.82 -25.04
C ASN A 153 10.69 1.45 -24.35
N PHE A 154 10.92 1.38 -23.04
CA PHE A 154 10.85 0.15 -22.22
C PHE A 154 9.96 0.36 -20.99
N GLN A 155 8.75 0.86 -21.22
CA GLN A 155 7.77 1.12 -20.18
C GLN A 155 6.40 0.51 -20.51
N VAL A 156 5.55 0.43 -19.50
CA VAL A 156 4.14 0.08 -19.65
C VAL A 156 3.39 1.17 -20.41
N ASP A 157 2.35 0.77 -21.14
CA ASP A 157 1.54 1.71 -21.90
C ASP A 157 0.71 2.62 -20.99
N ASN A 158 0.37 3.79 -21.51
CA ASN A 158 -0.52 4.72 -20.83
C ASN A 158 -1.89 4.08 -20.60
N GLY A 159 -2.41 4.22 -19.39
CA GLY A 159 -3.78 3.82 -19.09
C GLY A 159 -4.27 4.37 -17.77
N ILE A 160 -5.60 4.51 -17.67
CA ILE A 160 -6.30 4.88 -16.45
C ILE A 160 -7.19 3.71 -16.06
N TYR A 161 -7.05 3.24 -14.83
CA TYR A 161 -7.71 2.04 -14.35
C TYR A 161 -8.41 2.32 -13.03
N LEU A 162 -9.54 1.68 -12.81
CA LEU A 162 -10.16 1.60 -11.49
C LEU A 162 -9.57 0.39 -10.76
N HIS A 163 -9.15 0.59 -9.51
CA HIS A 163 -8.64 -0.47 -8.65
C HIS A 163 -9.45 -0.49 -7.35
N GLY A 164 -9.95 -1.65 -6.96
CA GLY A 164 -10.72 -1.83 -5.72
C GLY A 164 -9.96 -2.71 -4.75
N THR A 165 -10.05 -2.36 -3.46
CA THR A 165 -9.42 -3.10 -2.36
C THR A 165 -10.42 -3.37 -1.25
N LEU A 166 -10.40 -4.60 -0.73
CA LEU A 166 -11.13 -5.01 0.46
C LEU A 166 -10.18 -5.75 1.38
N GLU A 167 -10.00 -5.27 2.60
CA GLU A 167 -9.28 -5.97 3.67
C GLU A 167 -10.23 -6.25 4.84
N LEU A 168 -10.16 -7.46 5.37
CA LEU A 168 -10.82 -7.89 6.59
C LEU A 168 -9.76 -8.40 7.56
N GLY A 169 -9.71 -7.84 8.75
CA GLY A 169 -8.80 -8.28 9.80
C GLY A 169 -9.47 -8.34 11.16
N ARG A 170 -8.78 -8.97 12.11
CA ARG A 170 -9.23 -8.98 13.50
C ARG A 170 -8.04 -8.97 14.43
N GLU A 171 -7.97 -7.98 15.30
CA GLU A 171 -6.91 -7.87 16.29
C GLU A 171 -7.21 -8.70 17.55
N PHE A 172 -6.19 -9.37 18.05
CA PHE A 172 -6.20 -10.12 19.30
C PHE A 172 -5.12 -9.57 20.22
N GLU A 173 -5.52 -9.13 21.40
CA GLU A 173 -4.60 -8.69 22.44
C GLU A 173 -3.94 -9.90 23.13
N LEU A 174 -2.62 -9.88 23.20
CA LEU A 174 -1.76 -10.92 23.77
C LEU A 174 -0.77 -10.26 24.74
N GLY A 175 -1.28 -9.86 25.92
CA GLY A 175 -0.50 -9.17 26.93
C GLY A 175 -0.01 -7.80 26.44
N ASN A 176 1.30 -7.66 26.26
CA ASN A 176 1.93 -6.43 25.73
C ASN A 176 2.08 -6.42 24.21
N SER A 177 1.39 -7.32 23.50
CA SER A 177 1.46 -7.45 22.06
C SER A 177 0.07 -7.63 21.45
N ARG A 178 -0.07 -7.37 20.15
CA ARG A 178 -1.33 -7.46 19.40
C ARG A 178 -1.08 -8.21 18.10
N LEU A 179 -1.78 -9.32 17.92
CA LEU A 179 -1.72 -10.14 16.71
C LEU A 179 -2.99 -9.91 15.89
N ARG A 180 -2.82 -9.58 14.61
CA ARG A 180 -3.91 -9.30 13.69
C ARG A 180 -3.78 -10.14 12.42
N PRO A 181 -4.39 -11.32 12.34
CA PRO A 181 -4.62 -11.97 11.06
C PRO A 181 -5.52 -11.12 10.16
N PHE A 182 -5.29 -11.21 8.86
CA PHE A 182 -6.10 -10.51 7.86
C PHE A 182 -6.17 -11.29 6.54
N VAL A 183 -7.19 -10.95 5.77
CA VAL A 183 -7.32 -11.31 4.35
C VAL A 183 -7.58 -10.05 3.54
N GLU A 184 -7.08 -10.01 2.32
CA GLU A 184 -7.21 -8.88 1.42
C GLU A 184 -7.55 -9.37 0.02
N LEU A 185 -8.45 -8.66 -0.66
CA LEU A 185 -8.79 -8.85 -2.06
C LEU A 185 -8.53 -7.55 -2.81
N GLN A 186 -7.92 -7.68 -3.99
CA GLN A 186 -7.69 -6.56 -4.90
C GLN A 186 -8.16 -6.92 -6.30
N ALA A 187 -8.69 -5.95 -7.04
CA ALA A 187 -9.06 -6.11 -8.44
C ALA A 187 -8.88 -4.80 -9.21
N GLY A 188 -8.36 -4.87 -10.44
CA GLY A 188 -8.17 -3.71 -11.32
C GLY A 188 -6.78 -3.71 -11.96
N VAL A 189 -5.86 -2.91 -11.42
CA VAL A 189 -4.46 -2.90 -11.86
C VAL A 189 -3.77 -4.23 -11.56
N GLU A 190 -3.98 -4.78 -10.38
CA GLU A 190 -3.68 -6.18 -10.08
C GLU A 190 -4.95 -6.85 -9.55
N THR A 191 -5.14 -8.12 -9.91
CA THR A 191 -6.20 -8.97 -9.35
C THR A 191 -5.54 -10.05 -8.52
N MET A 192 -5.76 -10.00 -7.20
CA MET A 192 -5.12 -10.92 -6.27
C MET A 192 -5.94 -11.12 -5.00
N ALA A 193 -5.66 -12.22 -4.31
CA ALA A 193 -6.17 -12.52 -2.98
C ALA A 193 -4.99 -12.81 -2.05
N ARG A 194 -5.02 -12.27 -0.84
CA ARG A 194 -3.93 -12.32 0.11
C ARG A 194 -4.44 -12.74 1.49
N ALA A 195 -3.62 -13.49 2.21
CA ALA A 195 -3.84 -13.81 3.61
C ALA A 195 -2.54 -13.64 4.38
N GLY A 196 -2.61 -13.11 5.60
CA GLY A 196 -1.43 -12.87 6.40
C GLY A 196 -1.74 -12.47 7.82
N PHE A 197 -0.71 -11.97 8.51
CA PHE A 197 -0.84 -11.42 9.84
C PHE A 197 0.09 -10.21 10.04
N ASP A 198 -0.30 -9.35 10.97
CA ASP A 198 0.54 -8.32 11.56
C ASP A 198 0.66 -8.59 13.06
N TRP A 199 1.86 -8.53 13.60
CA TRP A 199 2.13 -8.66 15.02
C TRP A 199 2.85 -7.41 15.50
N THR A 200 2.24 -6.72 16.47
CA THR A 200 2.83 -5.53 17.10
C THR A 200 3.19 -5.86 18.53
N ILE A 201 4.42 -5.55 18.94
CA ILE A 201 4.92 -5.72 20.30
C ILE A 201 5.20 -4.32 20.85
N GLY A 202 4.50 -3.92 21.91
CA GLY A 202 4.53 -2.57 22.46
C GLY A 202 3.18 -1.82 22.37
N GLY A 203 3.15 -0.63 22.96
CA GLY A 203 1.92 0.17 23.09
C GLY A 203 1.49 0.90 21.82
N TYR A 204 2.43 1.30 20.95
CA TYR A 204 2.18 2.25 19.87
C TYR A 204 1.07 1.81 18.92
N GLY A 205 0.10 2.69 18.67
CA GLY A 205 -1.05 2.48 17.80
C GLY A 205 -2.17 1.63 18.41
N ALA A 206 -2.16 1.40 19.73
CA ALA A 206 -3.28 0.76 20.43
C ALA A 206 -4.47 1.73 20.51
N GLY A 207 -5.65 1.33 20.03
CA GLY A 207 -6.80 2.23 19.92
C GLY A 207 -6.68 3.30 18.84
N GLY A 208 -5.59 3.28 18.05
CA GLY A 208 -5.39 4.13 16.89
C GLY A 208 -5.97 3.52 15.61
N LEU A 209 -6.01 4.31 14.54
CA LEU A 209 -6.31 3.81 13.21
C LEU A 209 -5.01 3.60 12.44
N ARG A 210 -4.74 2.37 12.03
CA ARG A 210 -3.53 2.02 11.27
C ARG A 210 -3.86 1.60 9.85
N LEU A 211 -3.26 2.30 8.90
CA LEU A 211 -3.48 2.15 7.47
C LEU A 211 -2.39 1.29 6.84
N ARG A 212 -2.77 0.43 5.89
CA ARG A 212 -1.84 -0.47 5.19
C ARG A 212 -1.33 0.15 3.90
N ASP A 213 -0.01 0.18 3.74
CA ASP A 213 0.64 0.47 2.45
C ASP A 213 0.46 -0.70 1.46
N VAL A 214 0.12 -0.37 0.21
CA VAL A 214 -0.18 -1.37 -0.84
C VAL A 214 1.06 -2.21 -1.18
N THR A 215 2.24 -1.58 -1.26
CA THR A 215 3.48 -2.19 -1.75
C THR A 215 4.08 -3.13 -0.70
N THR A 216 4.31 -2.59 0.48
CA THR A 216 5.05 -3.24 1.57
C THR A 216 4.13 -3.99 2.53
N GLY A 217 2.85 -3.63 2.55
CA GLY A 217 1.90 -4.12 3.53
C GLY A 217 2.17 -3.60 4.95
N GLN A 218 3.14 -2.69 5.14
CA GLN A 218 3.39 -2.06 6.44
C GLN A 218 2.15 -1.30 6.89
N ARG A 219 1.78 -1.48 8.17
CA ARG A 219 0.69 -0.72 8.80
C ARG A 219 1.28 0.42 9.61
N ILE A 220 1.08 1.65 9.16
CA ILE A 220 1.47 2.85 9.91
C ILE A 220 0.25 3.52 10.52
N SER A 221 0.46 4.25 11.60
CA SER A 221 -0.60 4.98 12.27
C SER A 221 -1.00 6.22 11.47
N ALA A 222 -2.31 6.44 11.35
CA ALA A 222 -2.88 7.68 10.85
C ALA A 222 -3.50 8.51 11.98
N LEU A 223 -3.95 7.83 13.05
CA LEU A 223 -4.47 8.43 14.27
C LEU A 223 -3.74 7.74 15.42
N ASP A 224 -2.93 8.51 16.13
CA ASP A 224 -2.20 8.04 17.30
C ASP A 224 -3.10 8.07 18.54
N SER A 225 -2.84 7.16 19.47
CA SER A 225 -3.48 7.16 20.77
C SER A 225 -2.78 8.17 21.70
N PRO A 226 -3.50 8.87 22.59
CA PRO A 226 -2.87 9.75 23.58
C PRO A 226 -1.87 9.03 24.50
N ASP A 227 -2.00 7.71 24.63
CA ASP A 227 -1.13 6.87 25.45
C ASP A 227 0.08 6.32 24.67
N ASP A 228 0.25 6.68 23.40
CA ASP A 228 1.33 6.19 22.55
C ASP A 228 2.68 6.78 22.96
N HIS A 229 3.58 5.93 23.46
CA HIS A 229 4.93 6.33 23.84
C HIS A 229 5.94 5.19 23.71
N GLY A 230 7.20 5.55 23.49
CA GLY A 230 8.33 4.63 23.51
C GLY A 230 8.43 3.77 22.25
N PHE A 231 9.10 2.62 22.39
CA PHE A 231 9.36 1.71 21.28
C PHE A 231 8.19 0.74 21.06
N SER A 232 7.90 0.47 19.80
CA SER A 232 7.08 -0.67 19.40
C SER A 232 7.65 -1.35 18.17
N PHE A 233 7.66 -2.67 18.19
CA PHE A 233 8.17 -3.49 17.11
C PHE A 233 7.02 -4.10 16.32
N LEU A 234 7.23 -4.20 15.02
CA LEU A 234 6.25 -4.67 14.06
C LEU A 234 6.87 -5.83 13.31
N LEU A 235 6.12 -6.92 13.21
CA LEU A 235 6.45 -8.07 12.39
C LEU A 235 5.20 -8.42 11.59
N GLY A 236 5.37 -8.95 10.40
CA GLY A 236 4.24 -9.40 9.60
C GLY A 236 4.68 -10.25 8.45
N GLY A 237 3.74 -11.05 7.97
CA GLY A 237 3.97 -11.90 6.82
C GLY A 237 2.65 -12.16 6.12
N ASP A 238 2.71 -12.21 4.79
CA ASP A 238 1.54 -12.53 3.99
C ASP A 238 1.92 -13.30 2.72
N ILE A 239 0.95 -14.06 2.23
CA ILE A 239 1.00 -14.80 0.98
C ILE A 239 -0.14 -14.31 0.10
N ALA A 240 0.16 -14.04 -1.17
CA ALA A 240 -0.81 -13.60 -2.16
C ALA A 240 -0.85 -14.57 -3.34
N TYR A 241 -2.06 -14.97 -3.73
CA TYR A 241 -2.33 -15.56 -5.03
C TYR A 241 -2.61 -14.44 -6.02
N VAL A 242 -1.86 -14.39 -7.11
CA VAL A 242 -1.95 -13.34 -8.14
C VAL A 242 -2.52 -13.94 -9.42
N ASP A 243 -3.65 -13.41 -9.86
CA ASP A 243 -4.31 -13.83 -11.10
C ASP A 243 -3.84 -13.00 -12.30
N SER A 244 -3.70 -11.68 -12.12
CA SER A 244 -3.30 -10.78 -13.19
C SER A 244 -2.63 -9.52 -12.67
N SER A 245 -1.74 -8.95 -13.49
CA SER A 245 -1.05 -7.69 -13.19
C SER A 245 -0.85 -6.86 -14.45
N ARG A 246 -1.34 -5.62 -14.45
CA ARG A 246 -1.13 -4.67 -15.55
C ARG A 246 0.29 -4.12 -15.59
N TYR A 247 1.05 -4.27 -14.50
CA TYR A 247 2.49 -3.99 -14.48
C TYR A 247 3.30 -5.05 -15.24
N LEU A 248 2.70 -6.21 -15.51
CA LEU A 248 3.30 -7.36 -16.17
C LEU A 248 2.37 -7.81 -17.32
N PRO A 249 2.31 -7.03 -18.42
CA PRO A 249 1.36 -7.25 -19.51
C PRO A 249 1.61 -8.59 -20.24
N SER A 250 0.65 -9.52 -20.13
CA SER A 250 0.73 -10.86 -20.72
C SER A 250 0.79 -10.86 -22.24
N ASP A 251 0.17 -9.86 -22.88
CA ASP A 251 0.22 -9.62 -24.33
C ASP A 251 1.63 -9.20 -24.80
N ARG A 252 2.49 -8.77 -23.89
CA ARG A 252 3.92 -8.51 -24.15
C ARG A 252 4.84 -9.64 -23.66
N GLY A 253 4.28 -10.77 -23.25
CA GLY A 253 5.04 -11.97 -22.86
C GLY A 253 5.47 -12.02 -21.39
N TYR A 254 5.02 -11.09 -20.56
CA TYR A 254 5.28 -11.10 -19.11
C TYR A 254 4.29 -11.98 -18.38
N VAL A 255 4.77 -12.79 -17.44
CA VAL A 255 3.93 -13.69 -16.64
C VAL A 255 4.17 -13.39 -15.16
N PRO A 256 3.15 -12.94 -14.40
CA PRO A 256 3.30 -12.78 -12.96
C PRO A 256 3.53 -14.15 -12.30
N GLU A 257 4.28 -14.17 -11.19
CA GLU A 257 4.32 -15.33 -10.32
C GLU A 257 2.94 -15.56 -9.70
N ASP A 258 2.44 -16.80 -9.75
CA ASP A 258 1.12 -17.17 -9.21
C ASP A 258 1.05 -16.90 -7.70
N MET A 259 2.18 -17.05 -7.01
CA MET A 259 2.29 -16.89 -5.56
C MET A 259 3.37 -15.86 -5.23
N ARG A 260 3.00 -14.84 -4.44
CA ARG A 260 3.94 -13.86 -3.89
C ARG A 260 3.96 -13.93 -2.38
N TYR A 261 5.14 -13.78 -1.80
CA TYR A 261 5.37 -13.79 -0.36
C TYR A 261 5.92 -12.45 0.07
N ARG A 262 5.44 -11.94 1.20
CA ARG A 262 6.02 -10.77 1.85
C ARG A 262 6.34 -11.07 3.29
N LEU A 263 7.53 -10.63 3.73
CA LEU A 263 7.92 -10.63 5.13
C LEU A 263 8.30 -9.20 5.50
N ARG A 264 7.73 -8.67 6.58
CA ARG A 264 7.98 -7.30 7.02
C ARG A 264 8.38 -7.25 8.48
N ALA A 265 9.29 -6.34 8.77
CA ALA A 265 9.69 -5.98 10.12
C ALA A 265 9.79 -4.45 10.22
N GLY A 266 9.64 -3.90 11.41
CA GLY A 266 9.84 -2.47 11.63
C GLY A 266 9.79 -2.08 13.09
N ALA A 267 10.14 -0.82 13.35
CA ALA A 267 10.11 -0.23 14.67
C ALA A 267 9.52 1.18 14.59
N ASN A 268 8.67 1.52 15.56
CA ASN A 268 8.23 2.86 15.85
C ASN A 268 8.93 3.36 17.11
N TYR A 269 9.21 4.66 17.15
CA TYR A 269 9.61 5.38 18.34
C TYR A 269 8.75 6.63 18.49
N ALA A 270 7.80 6.56 19.44
CA ALA A 270 6.90 7.66 19.77
C ALA A 270 7.42 8.47 20.95
N PHE A 271 7.38 9.80 20.81
CA PHE A 271 7.82 10.76 21.81
C PHE A 271 6.95 12.02 21.75
N GLY A 272 6.29 12.33 22.87
CA GLY A 272 5.28 13.41 22.87
C GLY A 272 4.18 13.11 21.85
N ALA A 273 3.88 14.07 20.98
CA ALA A 273 2.94 13.91 19.87
C ALA A 273 3.64 13.54 18.54
N SER A 274 4.91 13.14 18.59
CA SER A 274 5.71 12.79 17.41
C SER A 274 6.00 11.29 17.35
N ASN A 275 6.16 10.76 16.14
CA ASN A 275 6.57 9.38 15.91
C ASN A 275 7.54 9.27 14.72
N ILE A 276 8.52 8.38 14.85
CA ILE A 276 9.39 7.96 13.75
C ILE A 276 9.23 6.46 13.54
N PHE A 277 8.93 6.07 12.30
CA PHE A 277 8.86 4.68 11.88
C PHE A 277 9.98 4.36 10.90
N TYR A 278 10.65 3.23 11.10
CA TYR A 278 11.46 2.59 10.07
C TYR A 278 11.09 1.11 9.94
N GLY A 279 10.93 0.63 8.72
CA GLY A 279 10.61 -0.77 8.43
C GLY A 279 11.33 -1.28 7.20
N MET A 280 11.49 -2.60 7.14
CA MET A 280 12.02 -3.33 6.00
C MET A 280 11.00 -4.37 5.57
N THR A 281 10.88 -4.57 4.26
CA THR A 281 9.99 -5.56 3.68
C THR A 281 10.71 -6.35 2.60
N TYR A 282 10.81 -7.66 2.79
CA TYR A 282 11.17 -8.59 1.74
C TYR A 282 9.95 -8.90 0.88
N LEU A 283 10.11 -8.79 -0.42
CA LEU A 283 9.17 -9.14 -1.47
C LEU A 283 9.77 -10.31 -2.25
N SER A 284 9.03 -11.42 -2.40
CA SER A 284 9.45 -12.47 -3.32
C SER A 284 9.44 -11.99 -4.77
N GLU A 285 9.87 -12.85 -5.67
CA GLU A 285 9.75 -12.69 -7.11
C GLU A 285 8.31 -12.34 -7.51
N GLU A 286 8.14 -11.36 -8.40
CA GLU A 286 6.83 -10.89 -8.87
C GLU A 286 6.46 -11.45 -10.24
N PHE A 287 7.43 -11.90 -11.02
CA PHE A 287 7.26 -12.40 -12.39
C PHE A 287 8.25 -13.54 -12.74
N VAL A 288 7.83 -14.40 -13.65
CA VAL A 288 8.63 -15.52 -14.14
C VAL A 288 9.87 -14.99 -14.85
N GLY A 289 11.04 -15.44 -14.41
CA GLY A 289 12.34 -14.98 -14.90
C GLY A 289 13.01 -13.91 -14.03
N GLN A 290 12.33 -13.44 -12.97
CA GLN A 290 12.98 -12.64 -11.94
C GLN A 290 13.97 -13.53 -11.15
N PRO A 291 15.26 -13.18 -11.06
CA PRO A 291 16.29 -14.06 -10.51
C PRO A 291 16.27 -14.19 -8.98
N ASN A 292 15.70 -13.22 -8.28
CA ASN A 292 15.55 -13.21 -6.82
C ASN A 292 14.48 -12.19 -6.38
N GLY A 293 13.97 -12.36 -5.16
CA GLY A 293 13.20 -11.33 -4.46
C GLY A 293 13.99 -10.06 -4.13
N GLN A 294 13.30 -9.09 -3.54
CA GLN A 294 13.79 -7.74 -3.23
C GLN A 294 13.56 -7.37 -1.77
N THR A 295 14.43 -6.55 -1.18
CA THR A 295 14.12 -5.88 0.10
C THR A 295 13.99 -4.37 -0.08
N VAL A 296 12.86 -3.82 0.36
CA VAL A 296 12.61 -2.37 0.36
C VAL A 296 12.53 -1.83 1.79
N GLY A 297 13.06 -0.63 2.00
CA GLY A 297 12.93 0.09 3.27
C GLY A 297 11.74 1.05 3.23
N SER A 298 11.21 1.37 4.40
CA SER A 298 10.08 2.30 4.57
C SER A 298 10.31 3.22 5.76
N LEU A 299 10.04 4.51 5.58
CA LEU A 299 10.29 5.55 6.57
C LEU A 299 9.09 6.48 6.69
N THR A 300 8.71 6.77 7.94
CA THR A 300 7.79 7.85 8.29
C THR A 300 8.42 8.70 9.37
N ILE A 301 8.34 10.02 9.20
CA ILE A 301 8.69 11.00 10.22
C ILE A 301 7.46 11.86 10.41
N ALA A 302 6.75 11.68 11.52
CA ALA A 302 5.60 12.47 11.94
C ALA A 302 6.03 13.35 13.13
N LEU A 303 6.25 14.64 12.87
CA LEU A 303 6.68 15.60 13.90
C LEU A 303 5.54 16.58 14.14
N GLU A 304 5.22 16.76 15.43
CA GLU A 304 4.30 17.79 15.92
C GLU A 304 5.05 18.63 16.96
N PHE A 305 4.92 19.96 16.85
CA PHE A 305 5.66 20.96 17.63
C PHE A 305 4.71 21.89 18.38
#